data_AF-A0A0B7NG33-F1
#
_entry.id   AF-A0A0B7NG33-F1
#
_cell.length_a   1.000
_cell.length_b   1.000
_cell.length_c   1.000
_cell.angle_alpha   90.00
_cell.angle_beta   90.00
_cell.angle_gamma   90.00
#
_symmetry.space_group_name_H-M   'P 1'
#
loop_
_entity.id
_entity.type
_entity.pdbx_description
1 polymer ?
#
loop_
_entity_poly.entity_id
_entity_poly.type
_entity_poly.pdbx_seq_one_letter_code
_entity_poly.pdbx_strand_id
1 'polypeptide(L)'
;MYDPNNSIPQFHPSGDAEVYLRMRASQQRFHQERREHRPKNTTNTYDSMQKEFLAWCDRTFGAEDPARQTVNGSKVVYYIENEVCISVFDASLSNV
;
A
#
# COMPACT_ATOMS: atom_id res chain seq x y z
N MET A 1 -17.83 17.61 10.13
CA MET A 1 -17.21 17.85 8.82
C MET A 1 -16.14 16.79 8.65
N TYR A 2 -16.19 16.02 7.57
CA TYR A 2 -15.23 14.96 7.24
C TYR A 2 -14.11 15.63 6.42
N ASP A 3 -12.87 15.60 6.90
CA ASP A 3 -11.71 16.12 6.15
C ASP A 3 -11.15 15.00 5.27
N PRO A 4 -11.27 15.10 3.93
CA PRO A 4 -10.79 14.06 3.01
C PRO A 4 -9.26 13.89 3.04
N ASN A 5 -8.50 14.85 3.61
CA ASN A 5 -7.04 14.82 3.64
C ASN A 5 -6.45 14.16 4.89
N ASN A 6 -7.28 13.77 5.88
CA ASN A 6 -6.80 13.19 7.14
C ASN A 6 -6.99 11.66 7.23
N SER A 7 -7.17 10.98 6.09
CA SER A 7 -7.41 9.54 6.03
C SER A 7 -6.11 8.72 6.06
N ILE A 8 -5.21 9.05 6.97
CA ILE A 8 -4.20 8.09 7.41
C ILE A 8 -4.97 7.13 8.34
N PRO A 9 -4.97 5.81 8.12
CA PRO A 9 -5.34 4.88 9.16
C PRO A 9 -4.30 5.04 10.27
N GLN A 10 -4.57 5.96 11.19
CA GLN A 10 -3.81 6.05 12.41
C GLN A 10 -4.01 4.70 13.08
N PHE A 11 -2.91 4.01 13.40
CA PHE A 11 -3.01 2.98 14.41
C PHE A 11 -3.57 3.69 15.63
N HIS A 12 -4.80 3.37 16.01
CA HIS A 12 -5.45 3.87 17.20
C HIS A 12 -5.19 2.84 18.30
N PRO A 13 -4.01 2.86 18.95
CA PRO A 13 -3.77 1.98 20.07
C PRO A 13 -4.77 2.30 21.17
N SER A 14 -5.08 1.30 21.99
CA SER A 14 -5.68 1.59 23.29
C SER A 14 -4.80 2.59 24.06
N GLY A 15 -5.42 3.54 24.75
CA GLY A 15 -4.71 4.40 25.71
C GLY A 15 -4.19 3.62 26.92
N ASP A 16 -4.66 2.39 27.11
CA ASP A 16 -4.13 1.44 28.08
C ASP A 16 -2.87 0.75 27.53
N ALA A 17 -1.76 0.89 28.27
CA ALA A 17 -0.44 0.39 27.88
C ALA A 17 -0.39 -1.15 27.76
N GLU A 18 -1.11 -1.88 28.61
CA GLU A 18 -1.14 -3.34 28.57
C GLU A 18 -1.94 -3.83 27.36
N VAL A 19 -3.10 -3.22 27.12
CA VAL A 19 -3.93 -3.52 25.95
C VAL A 19 -3.18 -3.17 24.66
N TYR A 20 -2.44 -2.04 24.63
CA TYR A 20 -1.58 -1.67 23.50
C TYR A 20 -0.54 -2.75 23.18
N LEU A 21 0.20 -3.23 24.19
CA LEU A 21 1.21 -4.27 23.99
C LEU A 21 0.58 -5.58 23.47
N ARG A 22 -0.59 -5.96 24.01
CA ARG A 22 -1.34 -7.13 23.54
C ARG A 22 -1.82 -6.97 22.10
N MET A 23 -2.33 -5.79 21.71
CA MET A 23 -2.73 -5.49 20.34
C MET A 23 -1.55 -5.63 19.37
N ARG A 24 -0.40 -5.06 19.73
CA ARG A 24 0.82 -5.13 18.91
C ARG A 24 1.32 -6.56 18.73
N ALA A 25 1.37 -7.33 19.82
CA ALA A 25 1.75 -8.74 19.77
C ALA A 25 0.78 -9.57 18.93
N SER A 26 -0.53 -9.29 19.02
CA SER A 26 -1.54 -9.98 18.22
C SER A 26 -1.40 -9.67 16.73
N GLN A 27 -1.12 -8.42 16.35
CA GLN A 27 -0.86 -8.06 14.95
C GLN A 27 0.37 -8.80 14.42
N GLN A 28 1.47 -8.83 15.18
CA GLN A 28 2.69 -9.53 14.77
C GLN A 28 2.45 -11.02 14.54
N ARG A 29 1.76 -11.70 15.45
CA ARG A 29 1.41 -13.13 15.29
C ARG A 29 0.53 -13.37 14.06
N PHE A 30 -0.53 -12.58 13.90
CA PHE A 30 -1.43 -12.72 12.76
C PHE A 30 -0.72 -12.52 11.42
N HIS A 31 0.15 -11.51 11.31
CA HIS A 31 0.94 -11.29 10.09
C HIS A 31 1.95 -12.42 9.84
N GLN A 32 2.55 -12.99 10.89
CA GLN A 32 3.43 -14.14 10.76
C GLN A 32 2.69 -15.36 10.21
N GLU A 33 1.58 -15.75 10.83
CA GLU A 33 0.76 -16.88 10.40
C GLU A 33 0.28 -16.71 8.96
N ARG A 34 -0.18 -15.50 8.59
CA ARG A 34 -0.61 -15.20 7.22
C ARG A 34 0.51 -15.38 6.19
N ARG A 35 1.76 -15.05 6.53
CA ARG A 35 2.91 -15.26 5.64
C ARG A 35 3.23 -16.73 5.47
N GLU A 36 3.19 -17.49 6.56
CA GLU A 36 3.46 -18.94 6.55
C GLU A 36 2.40 -19.74 5.76
N HIS A 37 1.15 -19.31 5.82
CA HIS A 37 0.03 -19.97 5.14
C HIS A 37 -0.28 -19.41 3.75
N ARG A 38 0.49 -18.43 3.26
CA ARG A 38 0.25 -17.83 1.94
C ARG A 38 0.60 -18.85 0.84
N PRO A 39 -0.31 -19.15 -0.10
CA PRO A 39 0.01 -20.01 -1.24
C PRO A 39 1.20 -19.46 -2.05
N LYS A 40 2.19 -20.30 -2.36
CA LYS A 40 3.44 -19.88 -3.01
C LYS A 40 3.25 -19.13 -4.33
N ASN A 41 2.26 -19.53 -5.14
CA ASN A 41 1.92 -18.85 -6.40
C ASN A 41 1.45 -17.40 -6.17
N THR A 42 0.73 -17.18 -5.07
CA THR A 42 0.23 -15.88 -4.64
C THR A 42 1.36 -15.05 -4.03
N THR A 43 2.28 -15.66 -3.30
CA THR A 43 3.48 -14.96 -2.81
C THR A 43 4.31 -14.43 -3.97
N ASN A 44 4.70 -15.29 -4.91
CA ASN A 44 5.59 -14.92 -6.01
C ASN A 44 5.01 -13.81 -6.90
N THR A 45 3.71 -13.89 -7.21
CA THR A 45 3.06 -12.92 -8.10
C THR A 45 2.90 -11.56 -7.42
N TYR A 46 2.36 -11.56 -6.20
CA TYR A 46 1.98 -10.31 -5.53
C TYR A 46 3.16 -9.64 -4.83
N ASP A 47 4.21 -10.37 -4.43
CA ASP A 47 5.38 -9.76 -3.79
C ASP A 47 6.14 -8.83 -4.75
N SER A 48 6.23 -9.17 -6.04
CA SER A 48 6.83 -8.28 -7.05
C SER A 48 5.97 -7.02 -7.23
N MET A 49 4.67 -7.20 -7.46
CA MET A 49 3.72 -6.09 -7.65
C MET A 49 3.68 -5.16 -6.43
N GLN A 50 3.72 -5.72 -5.22
CA GLN A 50 3.75 -4.95 -3.98
C GLN A 50 5.06 -4.17 -3.84
N LYS A 51 6.20 -4.76 -4.20
CA LYS A 51 7.49 -4.05 -4.19
C LYS A 51 7.52 -2.91 -5.19
N GLU A 52 7.02 -3.12 -6.41
CA GLU A 52 6.93 -2.10 -7.45
C GLU A 52 6.04 -0.93 -7.00
N PHE A 53 4.85 -1.23 -6.48
CA PHE A 53 3.94 -0.23 -5.94
C PHE A 53 4.56 0.58 -4.79
N LEU A 54 5.22 -0.08 -3.83
CA LEU A 54 5.84 0.60 -2.69
C LEU A 54 7.03 1.47 -3.13
N ALA A 55 7.84 0.99 -4.07
CA ALA A 55 8.92 1.78 -4.65
C ALA A 55 8.39 3.01 -5.40
N TRP A 56 7.27 2.87 -6.11
CA TRP A 56 6.58 4.00 -6.73
C TRP A 56 6.05 4.99 -5.68
N CYS A 57 5.47 4.51 -4.58
CA CYS A 57 5.02 5.37 -3.49
C CYS A 57 6.18 6.17 -2.88
N ASP A 58 7.34 5.53 -2.64
CA ASP A 58 8.52 6.21 -2.09
C ASP A 58 9.03 7.32 -3.02
N ARG A 59 8.97 7.12 -4.35
CA ARG A 59 9.34 8.15 -5.34
C ARG A 59 8.30 9.27 -5.45
N THR A 60 7.02 8.95 -5.29
CA THR A 60 5.89 9.86 -5.59
C THR A 60 5.53 10.75 -4.41
N PHE A 61 5.52 10.22 -3.19
CA PHE A 61 5.05 10.94 -2.00
C PHE A 61 6.19 11.44 -1.10
N GLY A 62 7.44 11.06 -1.39
CA GLY A 62 8.61 11.46 -0.62
C GLY A 62 8.66 10.84 0.79
N ALA A 63 9.80 10.94 1.45
CA ALA A 63 10.02 10.35 2.78
C ALA A 63 9.28 11.10 3.90
N GLU A 64 8.92 12.36 3.63
CA GLU A 64 8.21 13.28 4.51
C GLU A 64 6.75 12.91 4.73
N ASP A 65 6.11 12.19 3.81
CA ASP A 65 4.76 11.65 4.03
C ASP A 65 4.87 10.39 4.93
N PRO A 66 4.40 10.45 6.19
CA PRO A 66 4.43 9.30 7.09
C PRO A 66 3.50 8.17 6.61
N ALA A 67 2.52 8.48 5.75
CA ALA A 67 1.58 7.53 5.17
C ALA A 67 2.02 7.08 3.77
N ARG A 68 3.23 7.41 3.29
CA ARG A 68 3.66 7.11 1.92
C ARG A 68 3.50 5.64 1.55
N GLN A 69 3.87 4.73 2.46
CA GLN A 69 3.79 3.27 2.27
C GLN A 69 2.44 2.67 2.73
N THR A 70 1.53 3.50 3.25
CA THR A 70 0.18 3.05 3.56
C THR A 70 -0.60 2.86 2.27
N VAL A 71 -0.96 1.61 1.98
CA VAL A 71 -1.80 1.27 0.83
C VAL A 71 -3.24 1.70 1.11
N ASN A 72 -3.79 2.55 0.24
CA ASN A 72 -5.21 2.89 0.22
C ASN A 72 -5.74 2.87 -1.22
N GLY A 73 -7.06 2.84 -1.37
CA GLY A 73 -7.69 2.75 -2.70
C GLY A 73 -7.29 3.89 -3.65
N SER A 74 -7.18 5.11 -3.15
CA SER A 74 -6.80 6.28 -3.95
C SER A 74 -5.38 6.17 -4.51
N LYS A 75 -4.41 5.71 -3.69
CA LYS A 75 -3.03 5.49 -4.14
C LYS A 75 -2.94 4.37 -5.18
N VAL A 76 -3.73 3.31 -5.01
CA VAL A 76 -3.79 2.20 -5.98
C VAL A 76 -4.35 2.67 -7.32
N VAL A 77 -5.45 3.43 -7.32
CA VAL A 77 -6.03 3.98 -8.55
C VAL A 77 -5.04 4.92 -9.24
N TYR A 78 -4.40 5.80 -8.48
CA TYR A 78 -3.42 6.75 -9.01
C TYR A 78 -2.19 6.03 -9.62
N TYR A 79 -1.70 4.98 -8.96
CA TYR A 79 -0.64 4.12 -9.50
C TYR A 79 -1.04 3.44 -10.81
N ILE A 80 -2.24 2.85 -10.87
CA ILE A 80 -2.71 2.16 -12.09
C ILE A 80 -2.79 3.13 -13.25
N GLU A 81 -3.35 4.33 -13.04
CA GLU A 81 -3.46 5.35 -14.07
C GLU A 81 -2.08 5.79 -14.60
N ASN A 82 -1.10 6.00 -13.72
CA ASN A 82 0.18 6.60 -14.06
C ASN A 82 1.28 5.61 -14.45
N GLU A 83 1.22 4.35 -14.03
CA GLU A 83 2.31 3.39 -14.28
C GLU A 83 1.86 2.19 -15.11
N VAL A 84 0.56 1.88 -15.11
CA VAL A 84 0.03 0.67 -15.76
C VAL A 84 -0.76 1.02 -17.03
N CYS A 85 -1.56 2.09 -17.01
CA CYS A 85 -2.45 2.48 -18.10
C CYS A 85 -1.80 3.37 -19.19
N ILE A 86 -0.54 3.79 -19.06
CA ILE A 86 0.16 4.63 -20.05
C ILE A 86 0.29 3.96 -21.44
N SER A 87 0.14 2.63 -21.55
CA SER A 87 0.30 1.90 -22.82
C SER A 87 -0.87 1.97 -23.81
N VAL A 88 -1.98 2.67 -23.52
CA VAL A 88 -3.18 2.63 -24.39
C VAL A 88 -3.31 3.83 -25.34
N PHE A 89 -2.52 4.90 -25.19
CA PHE A 89 -2.72 6.13 -25.97
C PHE A 89 -1.59 6.56 -26.91
N ASP A 90 -0.45 5.87 -26.97
CA ASP A 90 0.71 6.30 -27.78
C ASP A 90 0.92 5.53 -29.10
N ALA A 91 -0.05 4.72 -29.52
CA ALA A 91 0.03 3.94 -30.76
C ALA A 91 -0.68 4.56 -31.98
N SER A 92 -1.19 5.80 -31.88
CA SER A 92 -2.01 6.42 -32.94
C SER A 92 -1.49 7.72 -33.54
N LEU A 93 -0.26 8.17 -33.25
CA LEU A 93 0.28 9.44 -33.79
C LEU A 93 1.55 9.32 -34.65
N SER A 94 1.88 8.13 -35.17
CA SER A 94 3.03 7.93 -36.06
C SER A 94 2.65 7.58 -37.50
N ASN A 95 1.57 8.17 -38.03
CA ASN A 95 1.24 8.10 -39.46
C ASN A 95 0.36 9.28 -39.89
N VAL A 96 0.98 10.47 -40.03
CA VAL A 96 0.70 11.45 -41.11
C VAL A 96 2.01 12.19 -41.39
#